data_AF-A0AB74V0U0-F1
#
_entry.id   AF-A0AB74V0U0-F1
#
_cell.length_a   1.000
_cell.length_b   1.000
_cell.length_c   1.000
_cell.angle_alpha   90.00
_cell.angle_beta   90.00
_cell.angle_gamma   90.00
#
_symmetry.space_group_name_H-M   'P 1'
#
loop_
_entity.id
_entity.type
_entity.pdbx_description
1 polymer ?
#
loop_
_entity_poly.entity_id
_entity_poly.type
_entity_poly.pdbx_seq_one_letter_code
_entity_poly.pdbx_strand_id
1 'polypeptide(L)'
;MLRSPLKFALLAGFGLSLAGALYAPPATAHTRVAVGVSIGVAPPPARFERVPPPRRGYVWAPGYWRWNAPAHRHVWVGGYWVRMRPGYHYRPAHWVRHGHDWRFRRGYWGR
;
A
#
# COMPACT_ATOMS: atom_id res chain seq x y z
N MET A 1 -30.89 -61.92 -4.35
CA MET A 1 -29.58 -61.91 -5.05
C MET A 1 -28.64 -61.00 -4.27
N LEU A 2 -27.86 -61.60 -3.37
CA LEU A 2 -26.90 -60.93 -2.49
C LEU A 2 -25.54 -61.58 -2.79
N ARG A 3 -24.52 -60.81 -3.19
CA ARG A 3 -23.16 -61.32 -3.42
C ARG A 3 -22.18 -60.57 -2.52
N SER A 4 -21.51 -61.35 -1.67
CA SER A 4 -20.58 -60.94 -0.62
C SER A 4 -19.27 -60.34 -1.15
N PRO A 5 -18.52 -59.58 -0.30
CA PRO A 5 -17.36 -58.80 -0.71
C PRO A 5 -16.04 -59.54 -0.47
N LEU A 6 -15.13 -59.51 -1.46
CA LEU A 6 -13.75 -59.98 -1.31
C LEU A 6 -12.84 -58.81 -0.90
N LYS A 7 -12.20 -59.02 0.26
CA LYS A 7 -11.16 -58.21 0.88
C LYS A 7 -9.97 -58.02 -0.07
N PHE A 8 -9.63 -56.78 -0.38
CA PHE A 8 -8.30 -56.40 -0.83
C PHE A 8 -7.69 -55.46 0.21
N ALA A 9 -6.71 -55.99 0.95
CA ALA A 9 -5.79 -55.18 1.74
C ALA A 9 -4.62 -54.79 0.82
N LEU A 10 -4.28 -53.50 0.77
CA LEU A 10 -2.90 -53.09 0.48
C LEU A 10 -2.64 -51.69 1.05
N LEU A 11 -1.62 -51.63 1.89
CA LEU A 11 -1.03 -50.46 2.53
C LEU A 11 -0.26 -49.61 1.50
N ALA A 12 -0.34 -48.28 1.61
CA ALA A 12 0.77 -47.38 1.29
C ALA A 12 0.52 -46.00 1.90
N GLY A 13 1.28 -45.66 2.95
CA GLY A 13 1.39 -44.31 3.45
C GLY A 13 2.12 -43.41 2.46
N PHE A 14 1.71 -42.14 2.37
CA PHE A 14 2.50 -41.09 1.74
C PHE A 14 2.34 -39.81 2.57
N GLY A 15 3.48 -39.30 3.05
CA GLY A 15 3.56 -38.13 3.92
C GLY A 15 3.01 -36.86 3.26
N LEU A 16 2.22 -36.09 4.01
CA LEU A 16 1.77 -34.77 3.60
C LEU A 16 2.92 -33.76 3.79
N SER A 17 3.58 -33.41 2.69
CA SER A 17 4.51 -32.30 2.60
C SER A 17 3.78 -30.97 2.80
N LEU A 18 4.21 -30.18 3.79
CA LEU A 18 3.67 -28.85 4.07
C LEU A 18 4.22 -27.83 3.03
N ALA A 19 3.43 -27.50 2.02
CA ALA A 19 3.78 -26.43 1.06
C ALA A 19 3.40 -25.06 1.64
N GLY A 20 4.38 -24.34 2.20
CA GLY A 20 4.22 -22.96 2.63
C GLY A 20 4.18 -22.02 1.42
N ALA A 21 2.98 -21.62 0.98
CA ALA A 21 2.81 -20.60 -0.03
C ALA A 21 3.14 -19.22 0.55
N LEU A 22 4.25 -18.62 0.11
CA LEU A 22 4.57 -17.22 0.39
C LEU A 22 3.55 -16.31 -0.31
N TYR A 23 2.67 -15.69 0.46
CA TYR A 23 1.79 -14.64 -0.05
C TYR A 23 2.63 -13.39 -0.35
N ALA A 24 2.94 -13.17 -1.62
CA ALA A 24 3.49 -11.92 -2.12
C ALA A 24 2.33 -11.03 -2.62
N PRO A 25 2.02 -9.89 -1.98
CA PRO A 25 0.99 -9.00 -2.48
C PRO A 25 1.42 -8.43 -3.85
N PRO A 26 0.47 -8.27 -4.80
CA PRO A 26 0.78 -7.73 -6.13
C PRO A 26 1.32 -6.30 -6.00
N ALA A 27 2.52 -6.07 -6.55
CA ALA A 27 3.09 -4.74 -6.68
C ALA A 27 2.31 -3.97 -7.76
N THR A 28 1.25 -3.29 -7.37
CA THR A 28 0.49 -2.42 -8.27
C THR A 28 1.32 -1.17 -8.60
N ALA A 29 1.84 -1.10 -9.82
CA ALA A 29 2.51 0.08 -10.35
C ALA A 29 1.47 1.17 -10.67
N HIS A 30 1.00 1.87 -9.64
CA HIS A 30 0.14 3.04 -9.83
C HIS A 30 1.01 4.21 -10.32
N THR A 31 0.81 4.64 -11.56
CA THR A 31 1.40 5.89 -12.07
C THR A 31 0.93 7.06 -11.19
N ARG A 32 1.88 7.69 -10.48
CA ARG A 32 1.60 8.73 -9.48
C ARG A 32 1.49 10.10 -10.16
N VAL A 33 0.38 10.34 -10.84
CA VAL A 33 0.04 11.66 -11.37
C VAL A 33 -0.76 12.44 -10.33
N ALA A 34 -0.07 13.20 -9.48
CA ALA A 34 -0.69 14.19 -8.59
C ALA A 34 -0.61 15.59 -9.23
N VAL A 35 -1.50 15.89 -10.18
CA VAL A 35 -1.65 17.28 -10.65
C VAL A 35 -1.90 18.17 -9.42
N GLY A 36 -1.34 19.38 -9.35
CA GLY A 36 -1.62 20.29 -8.24
C GLY A 36 -3.10 20.66 -8.25
N VAL A 37 -3.93 19.93 -7.51
CA VAL A 37 -5.39 20.13 -7.51
C VAL A 37 -5.73 21.13 -6.41
N SER A 38 -6.39 22.24 -6.78
CA SER A 38 -7.09 23.14 -5.87
C SER A 38 -8.54 22.65 -5.77
N ILE A 39 -9.01 22.31 -4.56
CA ILE A 39 -10.34 21.69 -4.36
C ILE A 39 -11.03 22.36 -3.18
N GLY A 40 -12.31 22.72 -3.33
CA GLY A 40 -13.13 23.26 -2.23
C GLY A 40 -13.56 22.22 -1.18
N VAL A 41 -13.23 20.94 -1.37
CA VAL A 41 -13.55 19.84 -0.46
C VAL A 41 -12.34 19.51 0.40
N ALA A 42 -12.45 19.77 1.71
CA ALA A 42 -11.39 19.51 2.67
C ALA A 42 -10.96 18.02 2.64
N PRO A 43 -9.65 17.73 2.67
CA PRO A 43 -9.19 16.36 2.87
C PRO A 43 -9.65 15.87 4.25
N PRO A 44 -9.95 14.58 4.41
CA PRO A 44 -10.14 14.01 5.74
C PRO A 44 -8.88 14.19 6.59
N PRO A 45 -8.97 14.05 7.92
CA PRO A 45 -7.81 14.02 8.79
C PRO A 45 -6.76 13.01 8.30
N ALA A 46 -5.49 13.31 8.50
CA ALA A 46 -4.42 12.39 8.19
C ALA A 46 -4.65 11.07 8.93
N ARG A 47 -4.58 9.93 8.22
CA ARG A 47 -4.71 8.64 8.87
C ARG A 47 -3.40 8.29 9.56
N PHE A 48 -3.51 7.76 10.77
CA PHE A 48 -2.38 7.09 11.40
C PHE A 48 -2.06 5.81 10.63
N GLU A 49 -0.79 5.62 10.31
CA GLU A 49 -0.27 4.42 9.66
C GLU A 49 0.89 3.89 10.48
N ARG A 50 0.88 2.58 10.77
CA ARG A 50 2.01 1.95 11.46
C ARG A 50 3.23 2.02 10.55
N VAL A 51 4.24 2.76 10.97
CA VAL A 51 5.51 2.85 10.23
C VAL A 51 6.17 1.46 10.19
N PRO A 52 6.49 0.91 9.02
CA PRO A 52 7.19 -0.36 8.93
C PRO A 52 8.61 -0.28 9.51
N PRO A 53 9.26 -1.43 9.81
CA PRO A 53 10.62 -1.44 10.31
C PRO A 53 11.58 -0.65 9.39
N PRO A 54 12.51 0.15 9.96
CA PRO A 54 13.45 0.95 9.18
C PRO A 54 14.21 0.15 8.12
N ARG A 55 14.33 0.71 6.92
CA ARG A 55 15.07 0.11 5.80
C ARG A 55 16.31 0.93 5.47
N ARG A 56 17.49 0.31 5.55
CA ARG A 56 18.78 0.98 5.27
C ARG A 56 18.79 1.62 3.89
N GLY A 57 19.14 2.92 3.84
CA GLY A 57 19.22 3.69 2.58
C GLY A 57 17.87 4.17 2.05
N TYR A 58 16.79 4.04 2.82
CA TYR A 58 15.46 4.53 2.46
C TYR A 58 14.86 5.37 3.59
N VAL A 59 13.94 6.25 3.21
CA VAL A 59 13.10 7.02 4.13
C VAL A 59 11.66 6.59 3.92
N TRP A 60 10.90 6.48 5.00
CA TRP A 60 9.47 6.20 4.92
C TRP A 60 8.74 7.47 4.47
N ALA A 61 8.04 7.40 3.34
CA ALA A 61 7.07 8.40 2.94
C ALA A 61 5.69 7.97 3.47
N PRO A 62 5.11 8.69 4.45
CA PRO A 62 3.79 8.37 4.98
C PRO A 62 2.72 8.37 3.90
N GLY A 63 1.65 7.60 4.11
CA GLY A 63 0.48 7.64 3.27
C GLY A 63 -0.19 9.02 3.24
N TYR A 64 -0.98 9.26 2.21
CA TYR A 64 -1.65 10.55 2.00
C TYR A 64 -3.00 10.38 1.30
N TRP A 65 -3.86 11.38 1.45
CA TRP A 65 -5.10 11.48 0.70
C TRP A 65 -4.83 11.97 -0.71
N ARG A 66 -5.16 11.15 -1.71
CA ARG A 66 -5.16 11.55 -3.12
C ARG A 66 -6.59 11.95 -3.51
N TRP A 67 -6.73 13.05 -4.23
CA TRP A 67 -8.01 13.37 -4.85
C TRP A 67 -8.26 12.47 -6.07
N ASN A 68 -9.37 11.74 -6.07
CA ASN A 68 -9.87 11.04 -7.23
C ASN A 68 -10.86 11.98 -7.94
N ALA A 69 -10.40 12.65 -9.00
CA ALA A 69 -11.22 13.59 -9.75
C ALA A 69 -12.47 12.93 -10.37
N PRO A 70 -12.39 11.76 -11.05
CA PRO A 70 -13.59 11.10 -11.57
C PRO A 70 -14.65 10.73 -10.52
N ALA A 71 -14.23 10.29 -9.34
CA ALA A 71 -15.13 9.87 -8.27
C ALA A 71 -15.46 10.98 -7.26
N HIS A 72 -14.98 12.21 -7.50
CA HIS A 72 -15.12 13.39 -6.62
C HIS A 72 -14.89 13.10 -5.14
N ARG A 73 -13.87 12.30 -4.81
CA ARG A 73 -13.58 11.92 -3.42
C ARG A 73 -12.10 11.75 -3.13
N HIS A 74 -11.75 11.93 -1.86
CA HIS A 74 -10.42 11.60 -1.35
C HIS A 74 -10.27 10.08 -1.19
N VAL A 75 -9.19 9.53 -1.73
CA VAL A 75 -8.82 8.11 -1.60
C VAL A 75 -7.47 7.99 -0.91
N TRP A 76 -7.37 7.09 0.06
CA TRP A 76 -6.14 6.88 0.80
C TRP A 76 -5.12 6.16 -0.07
N VAL A 77 -3.89 6.69 -0.11
CA VAL A 77 -2.73 6.03 -0.70
C VAL A 77 -1.80 5.67 0.45
N GLY A 78 -1.53 4.37 0.62
CA GLY A 78 -0.62 3.89 1.66
C GLY A 78 0.80 4.41 1.49
N GLY A 79 1.54 4.44 2.60
CA GLY A 79 2.92 4.90 2.60
C GLY A 79 3.84 3.98 1.81
N TYR A 80 5.04 4.47 1.51
CA TYR A 80 6.02 3.75 0.71
C TYR A 80 7.45 4.16 1.03
N TRP A 81 8.40 3.27 0.76
CA TRP A 81 9.82 3.58 0.88
C TRP A 81 10.31 4.42 -0.29
N VAL A 82 11.00 5.53 0.00
CA VAL A 82 11.74 6.34 -0.98
C VAL A 82 13.23 6.22 -0.73
N ARG A 83 14.04 6.16 -1.79
CA ARG A 83 15.50 6.08 -1.65
C ARG A 83 16.04 7.36 -1.02
N MET A 84 16.85 7.21 0.03
CA MET A 84 17.46 8.33 0.75
C MET A 84 18.35 9.15 -0.18
N ARG A 85 18.32 10.48 0.00
CA ARG A 85 19.24 11.41 -0.66
C ARG A 85 20.16 12.06 0.39
N PRO A 86 21.47 11.78 0.37
CA PRO A 86 22.41 12.39 1.32
C PRO A 86 22.34 13.92 1.29
N GLY A 87 22.27 14.56 2.46
CA GLY A 87 22.17 16.01 2.59
C GLY A 87 20.80 16.61 2.22
N TYR A 88 19.75 15.78 2.19
CA TYR A 88 18.36 16.22 2.01
C TYR A 88 17.45 15.56 3.04
N HIS A 89 16.38 16.27 3.40
CA HIS A 89 15.29 15.77 4.22
C HIS A 89 14.05 15.54 3.36
N TYR A 90 13.43 14.37 3.51
CA TYR A 90 12.17 14.09 2.84
C TYR A 90 11.04 14.88 3.53
N ARG A 91 10.31 15.67 2.76
CA ARG A 91 9.09 16.34 3.18
C ARG A 91 7.89 15.53 2.67
N PRO A 92 7.04 14.98 3.56
CA PRO A 92 5.87 14.21 3.16
C PRO A 92 4.89 15.01 2.30
N ALA A 93 4.13 14.27 1.48
CA ALA A 93 3.00 14.84 0.78
C ALA A 93 1.92 15.27 1.78
N HIS A 94 1.33 16.44 1.57
CA HIS A 94 0.33 16.99 2.48
C HIS A 94 -0.60 17.96 1.74
N TRP A 95 -1.77 18.19 2.31
CA TRP A 95 -2.68 19.22 1.86
C TRP A 95 -2.46 20.50 2.66
N VAL A 96 -2.48 21.63 1.96
CA VAL A 96 -2.38 22.95 2.57
C VAL A 96 -3.65 23.73 2.24
N ARG A 97 -4.22 24.38 3.24
CA ARG A 97 -5.34 25.30 3.03
C ARG A 97 -4.84 26.57 2.35
N HIS A 98 -5.50 26.98 1.28
CA HIS A 98 -5.18 28.18 0.50
C HIS A 98 -6.47 28.95 0.23
N GLY A 99 -6.79 29.90 1.10
CA GLY A 99 -8.07 30.61 1.08
C GLY A 99 -9.24 29.67 1.41
N HIS A 100 -10.19 29.58 0.48
CA HIS A 100 -11.34 28.67 0.55
C HIS A 100 -11.06 27.28 -0.02
N ASP A 101 -9.93 27.11 -0.71
CA ASP A 101 -9.54 25.85 -1.33
C ASP A 101 -8.46 25.11 -0.54
N TRP A 102 -8.29 23.84 -0.88
CA TRP A 102 -7.20 23.00 -0.46
C TRP A 102 -6.30 22.66 -1.64
N ARG A 103 -4.99 22.79 -1.44
CA ARG A 103 -3.97 22.49 -2.44
C ARG A 103 -3.12 21.33 -2.00
N PHE A 104 -2.97 20.35 -2.88
CA PHE A 104 -2.07 19.22 -2.63
C PHE A 104 -0.62 19.60 -2.89
N ARG A 105 0.24 19.43 -1.89
CA ARG A 105 1.69 19.47 -2.04
C ARG A 105 2.21 18.04 -2.12
N ARG A 106 2.82 17.71 -3.26
CA ARG A 106 3.54 16.43 -3.43
C ARG A 106 4.70 16.37 -2.44
N GLY A 107 5.03 15.17 -1.98
CA GLY A 107 6.24 14.96 -1.19
C GLY A 107 7.49 15.21 -2.03
N TYR A 108 8.51 15.82 -1.41
CA TYR A 108 9.71 16.28 -2.11
C TYR A 108 10.94 16.20 -1.20
N TRP A 109 12.12 16.33 -1.80
CA TRP A 109 13.38 16.45 -1.07
C TRP A 109 13.71 17.93 -0.89
N GLY A 110 13.80 18.37 0.37
CA GLY A 110 14.31 19.69 0.74
C GLY A 110 15.73 19.58 1.26
N ARG A 111 16.55 20.60 1.03
CA ARG A 111 17.87 20.75 1.66
C ARG A 111 17.74 21.63 2.89
#